data_AF-A0A353GK28-F1
#
_entry.id   AF-A0A353GK28-F1
#
_cell.length_a   1.000
_cell.length_b   1.000
_cell.length_c   1.000
_cell.angle_alpha   90.00
_cell.angle_beta   90.00
_cell.angle_gamma   90.00
#
_symmetry.space_group_name_H-M   'P 1'
#
loop_
_entity.id
_entity.type
_entity.pdbx_description
1 polymer ?
#
loop_
_entity_poly.entity_id
_entity_poly.type
_entity_poly.pdbx_seq_one_letter_code
_entity_poly.pdbx_strand_id
1 'polypeptide(L)'
;EIDGAIAKLDFYTDSEALDKKDELEGMRVAADAIIRFAERHAEKLEELVAQEKDEKRRAELQEMARICRHVPANAPKTFWEALQTYWFVHVGVITEINPWDSFNPGRLDQHLYPFYKKEIEAGTLTEDDAKELLEAFWVKFHNHPAPPKVGVTAEESGTYTDFALINMGGVKVDGSDAVNDVSYLMLDVVEEMHMVQPSSMAQISKKNPDRFVKRVARVVKTGFGQPSIFNTDAIIQELLRQGKTLEDARRAGASGCVETGAFGREAYILTGYYNTPKVLELTLNNGIDPRTGKRLGLATGDAATFKTFDELFAAFEKQVRHLADIKVRGNNLIERLFSTRLPVPFLSLLIDDCIAKGKDYHAGGARYNTSYIQG
;
A
#
# COMPACT_ATOMS: atom_id res chain seq x y z
N GLU A 1 9.96 19.16 -9.42
CA GLU A 1 10.55 19.04 -8.06
C GLU A 1 11.98 18.52 -8.10
N ILE A 2 12.22 17.41 -8.79
CA ILE A 2 13.54 16.77 -8.97
C ILE A 2 14.64 17.77 -9.39
N ASP A 3 14.45 18.52 -10.48
CA ASP A 3 15.48 19.48 -10.94
C ASP A 3 15.79 20.54 -9.89
N GLY A 4 14.77 20.94 -9.11
CA GLY A 4 14.94 21.86 -7.98
C GLY A 4 15.70 21.24 -6.80
N ALA A 5 15.61 19.92 -6.59
CA ALA A 5 16.39 19.20 -5.61
C ALA A 5 17.85 19.04 -6.07
N ILE A 6 18.08 18.67 -7.34
CA ILE A 6 19.42 18.56 -7.94
C ILE A 6 20.16 19.90 -7.86
N ALA A 7 19.49 21.01 -8.17
CA ALA A 7 20.09 22.34 -8.14
C ALA A 7 20.50 22.81 -6.72
N LYS A 8 19.96 22.18 -5.67
CA LYS A 8 20.27 22.50 -4.26
C LYS A 8 21.36 21.62 -3.66
N LEU A 9 21.88 20.62 -4.39
CA LEU A 9 22.92 19.74 -3.90
C LEU A 9 24.23 20.51 -3.66
N ASP A 10 24.87 20.25 -2.52
CA ASP A 10 26.17 20.82 -2.16
C ASP A 10 27.31 19.82 -2.41
N PHE A 11 27.93 19.91 -3.59
CA PHE A 11 29.05 19.04 -3.97
C PHE A 11 30.37 19.33 -3.22
N TYR A 12 30.43 20.36 -2.36
CA TYR A 12 31.64 20.71 -1.63
C TYR A 12 31.68 20.13 -0.22
N THR A 13 30.53 20.08 0.48
CA THR A 13 30.49 19.64 1.88
C THR A 13 29.63 18.41 2.15
N ASP A 14 28.71 18.07 1.25
CA ASP A 14 27.88 16.87 1.38
C ASP A 14 28.55 15.68 0.68
N SER A 15 29.09 14.75 1.47
CA SER A 15 29.75 13.54 0.95
C SER A 15 28.80 12.60 0.21
N GLU A 16 27.47 12.74 0.40
CA GLU A 16 26.45 11.95 -0.30
C GLU A 16 25.92 12.67 -1.57
N ALA A 17 26.45 13.85 -1.93
CA ALA A 17 25.88 14.67 -3.02
C ALA A 17 25.86 13.96 -4.38
N LEU A 18 26.87 13.15 -4.69
CA LEU A 18 26.90 12.36 -5.94
C LEU A 18 25.84 11.27 -5.94
N ASP A 19 25.74 10.49 -4.85
CA ASP A 19 24.71 9.45 -4.71
C ASP A 19 23.29 10.05 -4.78
N LYS A 20 23.08 11.21 -4.14
CA LYS A 20 21.81 11.95 -4.23
C LYS A 20 21.49 12.40 -5.64
N LYS A 21 22.50 12.88 -6.38
CA LYS A 21 22.33 13.28 -7.78
C LYS A 21 21.94 12.09 -8.64
N ASP A 22 22.63 10.97 -8.49
CA ASP A 22 22.38 9.75 -9.27
C ASP A 22 20.97 9.20 -8.99
N GLU A 23 20.56 9.18 -7.72
CA GLU A 23 19.20 8.80 -7.33
C GLU A 23 18.14 9.72 -7.95
N LEU A 24 18.31 11.04 -7.83
CA LEU A 24 17.39 12.02 -8.41
C LEU A 24 17.34 11.94 -9.95
N GLU A 25 18.46 11.65 -10.62
CA GLU A 25 18.48 11.42 -12.05
C GLU A 25 17.77 10.10 -12.42
N GLY A 26 17.93 9.05 -11.61
CA GLY A 26 17.17 7.80 -11.73
C GLY A 26 15.66 8.01 -11.62
N MET A 27 15.23 8.76 -10.59
CA MET A 27 13.84 9.19 -10.42
C MET A 27 13.32 9.95 -11.65
N ARG A 28 14.11 10.85 -12.23
CA ARG A 28 13.71 11.59 -13.45
C ARG A 28 13.49 10.66 -14.64
N VAL A 29 14.41 9.72 -14.86
CA VAL A 29 14.28 8.73 -15.94
C VAL A 29 13.04 7.84 -15.72
N ALA A 30 12.76 7.44 -14.49
CA ALA A 30 11.57 6.67 -14.15
C ALA A 30 10.27 7.44 -14.40
N ALA A 31 10.23 8.74 -14.10
CA ALA A 31 9.10 9.61 -14.42
C ALA A 31 8.89 9.75 -15.93
N ASP A 32 9.95 9.94 -16.71
CA ASP A 32 9.87 10.00 -18.17
C ASP A 32 9.37 8.68 -18.76
N ALA A 33 9.79 7.55 -18.17
CA ALA A 33 9.37 6.22 -18.61
C ALA A 33 7.86 5.98 -18.44
N ILE A 34 7.26 6.37 -17.31
CA ILE A 34 5.81 6.18 -17.11
C ILE A 34 4.99 7.12 -18.01
N ILE A 35 5.49 8.33 -18.27
CA ILE A 35 4.88 9.27 -19.22
C ILE A 35 4.89 8.65 -20.62
N ARG A 36 6.04 8.13 -21.05
CA ARG A 36 6.14 7.47 -22.35
C ARG A 36 5.24 6.22 -22.44
N PHE A 37 5.08 5.49 -21.34
CA PHE A 37 4.16 4.37 -21.29
C PHE A 37 2.70 4.79 -21.53
N ALA A 38 2.25 5.88 -20.92
CA ALA A 38 0.92 6.45 -21.16
C ALA A 38 0.76 6.98 -22.60
N GLU A 39 1.77 7.66 -23.14
CA GLU A 39 1.76 8.13 -24.54
C GLU A 39 1.59 6.98 -25.53
N ARG A 40 2.26 5.85 -25.30
CA ARG A 40 2.11 4.66 -26.15
C ARG A 40 0.70 4.07 -26.10
N HIS A 41 0.01 4.18 -24.95
CA HIS A 41 -1.40 3.80 -24.86
C HIS A 41 -2.27 4.76 -25.67
N ALA A 42 -2.02 6.07 -25.58
CA ALA A 42 -2.72 7.05 -26.38
C ALA A 42 -2.54 6.83 -27.89
N GLU A 43 -1.29 6.61 -28.34
CA GLU A 43 -0.96 6.26 -29.73
C GLU A 43 -1.78 5.04 -30.19
N LYS A 44 -1.85 3.99 -29.35
CA LYS A 44 -2.61 2.79 -29.68
C LYS A 44 -4.12 3.03 -29.72
N LEU A 45 -4.64 3.83 -28.80
CA LEU A 45 -6.06 4.19 -28.76
C LEU A 45 -6.45 5.01 -30.00
N GLU A 46 -5.62 5.94 -30.44
CA GLU A 46 -5.82 6.73 -31.66
C GLU A 46 -5.91 5.83 -32.91
N GLU A 47 -5.08 4.79 -33.00
CA GLU A 47 -5.20 3.77 -34.07
C GLU A 47 -6.54 3.03 -34.02
N LEU A 48 -7.02 2.67 -32.81
CA LEU A 48 -8.29 1.96 -32.62
C LEU A 48 -9.48 2.86 -32.97
N VAL A 49 -9.44 4.15 -32.62
CA VAL A 49 -10.46 5.15 -32.99
C VAL A 49 -10.67 5.18 -34.50
N ALA A 50 -9.59 5.12 -35.29
CA ALA A 50 -9.66 5.17 -36.75
C ALA A 50 -10.35 3.93 -37.37
N GLN A 51 -10.38 2.81 -36.64
CA GLN A 51 -10.92 1.53 -37.11
C GLN A 51 -12.29 1.19 -36.51
N GLU A 52 -12.66 1.86 -35.40
CA GLU A 52 -13.92 1.63 -34.70
C GLU A 52 -15.10 2.15 -35.53
N LYS A 53 -16.16 1.34 -35.61
CA LYS A 53 -17.38 1.64 -36.38
C LYS A 53 -18.54 2.07 -35.49
N ASP A 54 -18.57 1.59 -34.24
CA ASP A 54 -19.59 2.00 -33.28
C ASP A 54 -19.27 3.40 -32.75
N GLU A 55 -20.16 4.36 -32.98
CA GLU A 55 -19.90 5.77 -32.64
C GLU A 55 -19.77 6.00 -31.13
N LYS A 56 -20.49 5.22 -30.30
CA LYS A 56 -20.38 5.31 -28.84
C LYS A 56 -18.99 4.83 -28.41
N ARG A 57 -18.58 3.65 -28.87
CA ARG A 57 -17.26 3.10 -28.55
C ARG A 57 -16.13 3.96 -29.09
N ARG A 58 -16.30 4.56 -30.27
CA ARG A 58 -15.32 5.49 -30.83
C ARG A 58 -15.13 6.70 -29.92
N ALA A 59 -16.20 7.29 -29.40
CA ALA A 59 -16.13 8.40 -28.46
C ALA A 59 -15.42 8.01 -27.16
N GLU A 60 -15.70 6.83 -26.61
CA GLU A 60 -14.98 6.30 -25.43
C GLU A 60 -13.48 6.17 -25.70
N LEU A 61 -13.08 5.59 -26.84
CA LEU A 61 -11.67 5.43 -27.22
C LEU A 61 -10.97 6.77 -27.41
N GLN A 62 -11.65 7.76 -27.99
CA GLN A 62 -11.15 9.13 -28.14
C GLN A 62 -10.89 9.77 -26.78
N GLU A 63 -11.82 9.61 -25.84
CA GLU A 63 -11.65 10.14 -24.48
C GLU A 63 -10.52 9.43 -23.74
N MET A 64 -10.42 8.10 -23.83
CA MET A 64 -9.28 7.35 -23.28
C MET A 64 -7.94 7.84 -23.85
N ALA A 65 -7.87 8.12 -25.16
CA ALA A 65 -6.66 8.64 -25.79
C ALA A 65 -6.31 10.02 -25.23
N ARG A 66 -7.29 10.93 -25.15
CA ARG A 66 -7.13 12.27 -24.57
C ARG A 66 -6.61 12.20 -23.13
N ILE A 67 -7.17 11.31 -22.31
CA ILE A 67 -6.74 11.08 -20.94
C ILE A 67 -5.29 10.60 -20.90
N CYS A 68 -4.94 9.56 -21.69
CA CYS A 68 -3.57 9.02 -21.73
C CYS A 68 -2.53 10.01 -22.26
N ARG A 69 -2.93 11.01 -23.06
CA ARG A 69 -2.05 12.13 -23.46
C ARG A 69 -1.83 13.14 -22.34
N HIS A 70 -2.75 13.26 -21.39
CA HIS A 70 -2.68 14.25 -20.31
C HIS A 70 -2.03 13.68 -19.05
N VAL A 71 -2.48 12.51 -18.56
CA VAL A 71 -1.96 11.85 -17.36
C VAL A 71 -1.08 10.64 -17.70
N PRO A 72 -0.02 10.36 -16.92
CA PRO A 72 0.37 10.99 -15.65
C PRO A 72 1.33 12.19 -15.80
N ALA A 73 1.59 12.67 -17.02
CA ALA A 73 2.50 13.80 -17.26
C ALA A 73 2.05 15.10 -16.57
N ASN A 74 0.75 15.26 -16.35
CA ASN A 74 0.14 16.41 -15.71
C ASN A 74 -0.81 15.97 -14.59
N ALA A 75 -1.14 16.90 -13.70
CA ALA A 75 -2.15 16.65 -12.67
C ALA A 75 -3.53 16.34 -13.31
N PRO A 76 -4.27 15.34 -12.79
CA PRO A 76 -5.61 15.02 -13.26
C PRO A 76 -6.58 16.18 -13.01
N LYS A 77 -7.57 16.33 -13.88
CA LYS A 77 -8.58 17.39 -13.86
C LYS A 77 -10.01 16.85 -13.71
N THR A 78 -10.19 15.57 -14.01
CA THR A 78 -11.47 14.84 -13.96
C THR A 78 -11.33 13.57 -13.10
N PHE A 79 -12.46 13.00 -12.72
CA PHE A 79 -12.58 11.75 -11.97
C PHE A 79 -11.93 10.60 -12.73
N TRP A 80 -12.16 10.52 -14.04
CA TRP A 80 -11.55 9.50 -14.90
C TRP A 80 -10.04 9.70 -15.03
N GLU A 81 -9.55 10.92 -15.22
CA GLU A 81 -8.12 11.21 -15.24
C GLU A 81 -7.44 10.81 -13.92
N ALA A 82 -8.10 11.02 -12.78
CA ALA A 82 -7.58 10.63 -11.47
C ALA A 82 -7.46 9.11 -11.34
N LEU A 83 -8.50 8.34 -11.71
CA LEU A 83 -8.46 6.88 -11.72
C LEU A 83 -7.39 6.32 -12.68
N GLN A 84 -7.29 6.89 -13.88
CA GLN A 84 -6.26 6.49 -14.84
C GLN A 84 -4.85 6.78 -14.33
N THR A 85 -4.66 7.89 -13.61
CA THR A 85 -3.39 8.20 -12.94
C THR A 85 -3.04 7.13 -11.91
N TYR A 86 -3.98 6.77 -11.01
CA TYR A 86 -3.76 5.69 -10.04
C TYR A 86 -3.37 4.38 -10.72
N TRP A 87 -4.03 4.03 -11.83
CA TRP A 87 -3.71 2.82 -12.56
C TRP A 87 -2.30 2.85 -13.16
N PHE A 88 -1.90 3.95 -13.82
CA PHE A 88 -0.54 4.08 -14.34
C PHE A 88 0.51 4.04 -13.23
N VAL A 89 0.25 4.72 -12.11
CA VAL A 89 1.15 4.70 -10.95
C VAL A 89 1.30 3.27 -10.42
N HIS A 90 0.20 2.55 -10.22
CA HIS A 90 0.24 1.18 -9.76
C HIS A 90 1.04 0.27 -10.72
N VAL A 91 0.77 0.36 -12.04
CA VAL A 91 1.53 -0.38 -13.06
C VAL A 91 3.02 -0.02 -13.04
N GLY A 92 3.37 1.25 -12.84
CA GLY A 92 4.76 1.68 -12.74
C GLY A 92 5.47 1.02 -11.56
N VAL A 93 4.86 1.04 -10.37
CA VAL A 93 5.44 0.42 -9.16
C VAL A 93 5.64 -1.07 -9.37
N ILE A 94 4.59 -1.80 -9.76
CA ILE A 94 4.67 -3.27 -9.87
C ILE A 94 5.57 -3.75 -11.02
N THR A 95 5.84 -2.90 -12.02
CA THR A 95 6.76 -3.20 -13.13
C THR A 95 8.22 -2.92 -12.75
N GLU A 96 8.50 -1.91 -11.94
CA GLU A 96 9.86 -1.58 -11.48
C GLU A 96 10.44 -2.71 -10.62
N ILE A 97 9.79 -2.93 -9.48
CA ILE A 97 10.01 -4.08 -8.63
C ILE A 97 8.63 -4.36 -8.06
N ASN A 98 8.11 -5.58 -8.18
CA ASN A 98 6.90 -5.89 -7.43
C ASN A 98 7.31 -5.99 -5.95
N PRO A 99 6.99 -4.99 -5.11
CA PRO A 99 7.47 -4.94 -3.73
C PRO A 99 6.42 -5.64 -2.89
N TRP A 100 6.29 -6.96 -3.05
CA TRP A 100 5.37 -7.80 -2.29
C TRP A 100 3.97 -7.16 -2.13
N ASP A 101 3.23 -7.11 -3.24
CA ASP A 101 1.76 -7.13 -3.32
C ASP A 101 1.04 -6.42 -2.15
N SER A 102 1.16 -5.09 -2.06
CA SER A 102 0.28 -4.29 -1.19
C SER A 102 0.23 -2.79 -1.53
N PHE A 103 0.86 -2.37 -2.63
CA PHE A 103 0.85 -0.96 -3.02
C PHE A 103 -0.56 -0.54 -3.44
N ASN A 104 -1.19 0.29 -2.61
CA ASN A 104 -2.60 0.61 -2.72
C ASN A 104 -2.85 2.12 -2.85
N PRO A 105 -3.97 2.52 -3.47
CA PRO A 105 -4.38 3.93 -3.57
C PRO A 105 -4.70 4.64 -2.24
N GLY A 106 -4.61 3.95 -1.10
CA GLY A 106 -4.96 4.49 0.21
C GLY A 106 -6.44 4.87 0.28
N ARG A 107 -6.72 6.08 0.79
CA ARG A 107 -8.06 6.62 0.99
C ARG A 107 -8.64 7.18 -0.32
N LEU A 108 -8.93 6.26 -1.25
CA LEU A 108 -9.33 6.59 -2.61
C LEU A 108 -10.60 7.46 -2.65
N ASP A 109 -11.56 7.25 -1.75
CA ASP A 109 -12.76 8.08 -1.64
C ASP A 109 -12.44 9.55 -1.38
N GLN A 110 -11.46 9.86 -0.54
CA GLN A 110 -11.03 11.23 -0.25
C GLN A 110 -10.29 11.85 -1.43
N HIS A 111 -9.48 11.05 -2.13
CA HIS A 111 -8.69 11.52 -3.27
C HIS A 111 -9.57 11.83 -4.49
N LEU A 112 -10.62 11.04 -4.71
CA LEU A 112 -11.53 11.21 -5.85
C LEU A 112 -12.66 12.22 -5.60
N TYR A 113 -13.08 12.42 -4.34
CA TYR A 113 -14.23 13.27 -4.02
C TYR A 113 -14.16 14.70 -4.58
N PRO A 114 -13.02 15.42 -4.61
CA PRO A 114 -12.96 16.75 -5.20
C PRO A 114 -13.30 16.76 -6.70
N PHE A 115 -12.89 15.73 -7.45
CA PHE A 115 -13.20 15.59 -8.88
C PHE A 115 -14.67 15.23 -9.07
N TYR A 116 -15.13 14.21 -8.34
CA TYR A 116 -16.52 13.76 -8.36
C TYR A 116 -17.47 14.93 -8.11
N LYS A 117 -17.31 15.63 -6.98
CA LYS A 117 -18.18 16.74 -6.60
C LYS A 117 -18.23 17.83 -7.68
N LYS A 118 -17.07 18.25 -8.17
CA LYS A 118 -16.97 19.30 -9.20
C LYS A 118 -17.70 18.90 -10.48
N GLU A 119 -17.56 17.66 -10.93
CA GLU A 119 -18.15 17.22 -12.20
C GLU A 119 -19.63 16.89 -12.09
N ILE A 120 -20.10 16.37 -10.95
CA ILE A 120 -21.53 16.24 -10.64
C ILE A 120 -22.19 17.63 -10.66
N GLU A 121 -21.60 18.63 -10.01
CA GLU A 121 -22.13 20.01 -9.99
C GLU A 121 -22.13 20.66 -11.38
N ALA A 122 -21.14 20.33 -12.22
CA ALA A 122 -21.06 20.81 -13.60
C ALA A 122 -21.97 20.03 -14.58
N GLY A 123 -22.53 18.88 -14.16
CA GLY A 123 -23.29 17.98 -15.01
C GLY A 123 -22.45 17.27 -16.07
N THR A 124 -21.13 17.18 -15.90
CA THR A 124 -20.20 16.51 -16.83
C THR A 124 -19.91 15.06 -16.43
N LEU A 125 -20.38 14.63 -15.26
CA LEU A 125 -20.32 13.27 -14.74
C LEU A 125 -21.67 12.95 -14.10
N THR A 126 -22.16 11.74 -14.26
CA THR A 126 -23.31 11.23 -13.50
C THR A 126 -22.86 10.23 -12.43
N GLU A 127 -23.73 9.91 -11.47
CA GLU A 127 -23.43 8.88 -10.46
C GLU A 127 -23.18 7.51 -11.10
N ASP A 128 -23.96 7.17 -12.13
CA ASP A 128 -23.82 5.92 -12.88
C ASP A 128 -22.48 5.86 -13.64
N ASP A 129 -22.08 6.95 -14.30
CA ASP A 129 -20.77 7.03 -14.99
C ASP A 129 -19.62 6.86 -13.98
N ALA A 130 -19.72 7.51 -12.81
CA ALA A 130 -18.70 7.41 -11.76
C ALA A 130 -18.59 5.98 -11.22
N LYS A 131 -19.74 5.30 -11.04
CA LYS A 131 -19.77 3.90 -10.60
C LYS A 131 -19.17 2.97 -11.65
N GLU A 132 -19.54 3.11 -12.92
CA GLU A 132 -18.98 2.30 -14.02
C GLU A 132 -17.45 2.46 -14.12
N LEU A 133 -16.93 3.69 -13.96
CA LEU A 133 -15.49 3.94 -13.92
C LEU A 133 -14.80 3.26 -12.73
N LEU A 134 -15.44 3.24 -11.55
CA LEU A 134 -14.94 2.51 -10.39
C LEU A 134 -14.99 0.99 -10.61
N GLU A 135 -16.06 0.46 -11.19
CA GLU A 135 -16.16 -0.97 -11.55
C GLU A 135 -15.07 -1.38 -12.53
N ALA A 136 -14.82 -0.56 -13.56
CA ALA A 136 -13.72 -0.77 -14.49
C ALA A 136 -12.37 -0.75 -13.77
N PHE A 137 -12.17 0.18 -12.82
CA PHE A 137 -10.96 0.24 -12.00
C PHE A 137 -10.77 -1.04 -11.14
N TRP A 138 -11.85 -1.57 -10.57
CA TRP A 138 -11.84 -2.85 -9.85
C TRP A 138 -11.42 -4.01 -10.77
N VAL A 139 -11.98 -4.08 -11.98
CA VAL A 139 -11.61 -5.07 -13.00
C VAL A 139 -10.12 -4.99 -13.34
N LYS A 140 -9.54 -3.79 -13.41
CA LYS A 140 -8.10 -3.60 -13.71
C LYS A 140 -7.21 -4.23 -12.66
N PHE A 141 -7.48 -3.96 -11.39
CA PHE A 141 -6.74 -4.55 -10.26
C PHE A 141 -6.99 -6.06 -10.16
N HIS A 142 -8.21 -6.53 -10.37
CA HIS A 142 -8.52 -7.97 -10.36
C HIS A 142 -7.76 -8.75 -11.45
N ASN A 143 -7.58 -8.16 -12.62
CA ASN A 143 -6.90 -8.78 -13.75
C ASN A 143 -5.37 -8.74 -13.64
N HIS A 144 -4.81 -8.08 -12.62
CA HIS A 144 -3.37 -8.08 -12.37
C HIS A 144 -3.01 -9.23 -11.42
N PRO A 145 -2.42 -10.34 -11.91
CA PRO A 145 -1.97 -11.39 -11.02
C PRO A 145 -0.72 -10.95 -10.27
N ALA A 146 -0.71 -11.17 -8.95
CA ALA A 146 0.51 -11.10 -8.16
C ALA A 146 1.62 -12.03 -8.73
N PRO A 147 2.90 -11.71 -8.53
CA PRO A 147 4.01 -12.57 -8.91
C PRO A 147 3.85 -13.96 -8.30
N PRO A 148 4.33 -15.02 -8.98
CA PRO A 148 4.23 -16.36 -8.46
C PRO A 148 4.99 -16.47 -7.13
N LYS A 149 4.26 -16.77 -6.07
CA LYS A 149 4.84 -17.09 -4.77
C LYS A 149 5.61 -18.42 -4.88
N VAL A 150 6.79 -18.48 -4.28
CA VAL A 150 7.72 -19.63 -4.38
C VAL A 150 8.22 -20.08 -3.02
N GLY A 151 8.46 -21.38 -2.87
CA GLY A 151 8.94 -21.99 -1.62
C GLY A 151 8.02 -21.69 -0.44
N VAL A 152 8.60 -21.20 0.66
CA VAL A 152 7.88 -20.88 1.90
C VAL A 152 6.73 -19.89 1.65
N THR A 153 6.89 -18.91 0.76
CA THR A 153 5.83 -17.93 0.49
C THR A 153 4.58 -18.54 -0.15
N ALA A 154 4.74 -19.61 -0.93
CA ALA A 154 3.60 -20.35 -1.50
C ALA A 154 2.89 -21.22 -0.45
N GLU A 155 3.65 -21.75 0.52
CA GLU A 155 3.12 -22.52 1.66
C GLU A 155 2.35 -21.61 2.64
N GLU A 156 2.82 -20.37 2.83
CA GLU A 156 2.19 -19.38 3.70
C GLU A 156 1.00 -18.67 3.04
N SER A 157 1.02 -18.48 1.73
CA SER A 157 -0.03 -17.75 1.00
C SER A 157 -0.19 -18.28 -0.43
N GLY A 158 -1.11 -19.21 -0.64
CA GLY A 158 -1.41 -19.77 -1.97
C GLY A 158 -2.22 -18.85 -2.91
N THR A 159 -2.31 -17.54 -2.62
CA THR A 159 -3.14 -16.60 -3.38
C THR A 159 -2.33 -15.83 -4.43
N TYR A 160 -2.91 -15.62 -5.61
CA TYR A 160 -2.37 -14.73 -6.66
C TYR A 160 -2.87 -13.29 -6.49
N THR A 161 -2.93 -12.85 -5.23
CA THR A 161 -3.59 -11.61 -4.80
C THR A 161 -2.55 -10.52 -4.60
N ASP A 162 -2.66 -9.40 -5.33
CA ASP A 162 -1.85 -8.17 -5.22
C ASP A 162 -2.01 -7.37 -3.90
N PHE A 163 -2.90 -7.82 -2.99
CA PHE A 163 -3.35 -7.16 -1.74
C PHE A 163 -3.44 -5.61 -1.76
N ALA A 164 -3.79 -5.00 -2.88
CA ALA A 164 -4.15 -3.59 -2.92
C ALA A 164 -5.43 -3.34 -2.09
N LEU A 165 -5.25 -2.81 -0.88
CA LEU A 165 -6.32 -2.51 0.08
C LEU A 165 -6.80 -1.07 -0.08
N ILE A 166 -7.93 -0.89 -0.73
CA ILE A 166 -8.54 0.43 -0.91
C ILE A 166 -9.31 0.81 0.36
N ASN A 167 -8.97 1.97 0.92
CA ASN A 167 -9.58 2.49 2.14
C ASN A 167 -10.70 3.48 1.81
N MET A 168 -11.75 3.50 2.63
CA MET A 168 -12.85 4.47 2.58
C MET A 168 -13.37 4.84 3.98
N GLY A 169 -14.05 5.97 4.12
CA GLY A 169 -14.61 6.44 5.40
C GLY A 169 -13.57 7.10 6.30
N GLY A 170 -13.69 6.96 7.62
CA GLY A 170 -12.75 7.52 8.60
C GLY A 170 -12.97 9.02 8.89
N VAL A 171 -11.91 9.76 9.19
CA VAL A 171 -11.97 11.19 9.54
C VAL A 171 -11.11 12.06 8.64
N LYS A 172 -11.41 13.36 8.53
CA LYS A 172 -10.59 14.33 7.80
C LYS A 172 -9.38 14.76 8.64
N VAL A 173 -8.47 15.52 8.03
CA VAL A 173 -7.28 16.08 8.71
C VAL A 173 -7.64 16.92 9.93
N ASP A 174 -8.76 17.64 9.89
CA ASP A 174 -9.29 18.42 11.03
C ASP A 174 -9.98 17.55 12.10
N GLY A 175 -10.22 16.27 11.83
CA GLY A 175 -10.90 15.31 12.70
C GLY A 175 -12.42 15.27 12.53
N SER A 176 -12.99 15.96 11.53
CA SER A 176 -14.40 15.83 11.17
C SER A 176 -14.68 14.51 10.45
N ASP A 177 -15.95 14.18 10.25
CA ASP A 177 -16.37 13.07 9.38
C ASP A 177 -15.78 13.21 7.97
N ALA A 178 -15.30 12.10 7.41
CA ALA A 178 -14.77 12.02 6.05
C ALA A 178 -15.66 11.23 5.09
N VAL A 179 -16.74 10.61 5.56
CA VAL A 179 -17.66 9.89 4.68
C VAL A 179 -18.24 10.85 3.65
N ASN A 180 -18.26 10.43 2.40
CA ASN A 180 -18.80 11.19 1.27
C ASN A 180 -19.49 10.27 0.26
N ASP A 181 -20.02 10.83 -0.82
CA ASP A 181 -20.80 10.09 -1.81
C ASP A 181 -19.96 9.01 -2.53
N VAL A 182 -18.66 9.27 -2.77
CA VAL A 182 -17.75 8.26 -3.32
C VAL A 182 -17.55 7.09 -2.36
N SER A 183 -17.55 7.33 -1.04
CA SER A 183 -17.52 6.25 -0.04
C SER A 183 -18.73 5.31 -0.19
N TYR A 184 -19.90 5.82 -0.57
CA TYR A 184 -21.09 5.01 -0.80
C TYR A 184 -21.03 4.29 -2.16
N LEU A 185 -20.61 4.97 -3.23
CA LEU A 185 -20.41 4.36 -4.54
C LEU A 185 -19.44 3.17 -4.47
N MET A 186 -18.34 3.30 -3.73
CA MET A 186 -17.40 2.19 -3.55
C MET A 186 -18.02 1.00 -2.81
N LEU A 187 -18.93 1.23 -1.87
CA LEU A 187 -19.68 0.14 -1.21
C LEU A 187 -20.65 -0.55 -2.16
N ASP A 188 -21.23 0.20 -3.10
CA ASP A 188 -22.08 -0.36 -4.16
C ASP A 188 -21.23 -1.23 -5.10
N VAL A 189 -20.06 -0.75 -5.54
CA VAL A 189 -19.11 -1.56 -6.36
C VAL A 189 -18.72 -2.85 -5.64
N VAL A 190 -18.39 -2.80 -4.35
CA VAL A 190 -18.02 -4.00 -3.57
C VAL A 190 -19.18 -4.99 -3.48
N GLU A 191 -20.41 -4.50 -3.26
CA GLU A 191 -21.61 -5.33 -3.16
C GLU A 191 -22.02 -5.95 -4.51
N GLU A 192 -21.86 -5.21 -5.61
CA GLU A 192 -22.31 -5.64 -6.93
C GLU A 192 -21.28 -6.56 -7.61
N MET A 193 -19.99 -6.24 -7.53
CA MET A 193 -18.95 -6.91 -8.30
C MET A 193 -18.45 -8.21 -7.66
N HIS A 194 -18.50 -8.33 -6.32
CA HIS A 194 -17.98 -9.48 -5.57
C HIS A 194 -16.60 -9.98 -6.05
N MET A 195 -15.71 -9.04 -6.37
CA MET A 195 -14.34 -9.35 -6.81
C MET A 195 -13.40 -9.51 -5.62
N VAL A 196 -12.51 -10.49 -5.71
CA VAL A 196 -11.50 -10.76 -4.66
C VAL A 196 -10.55 -9.58 -4.49
N GLN A 197 -10.32 -8.82 -5.57
CA GLN A 197 -9.39 -7.69 -5.62
C GLN A 197 -9.94 -6.56 -6.48
N PRO A 198 -9.54 -5.31 -6.21
CA PRO A 198 -8.79 -4.87 -5.03
C PRO A 198 -9.63 -5.11 -3.76
N SER A 199 -8.97 -5.34 -2.63
CA SER A 199 -9.68 -5.50 -1.36
C SER A 199 -10.15 -4.13 -0.87
N SER A 200 -11.25 -4.10 -0.13
CA SER A 200 -11.85 -2.87 0.36
C SER A 200 -11.92 -2.84 1.87
N MET A 201 -11.64 -1.67 2.44
CA MET A 201 -11.60 -1.43 3.87
C MET A 201 -12.41 -0.20 4.24
N ALA A 202 -13.37 -0.37 5.15
CA ALA A 202 -14.13 0.71 5.75
C ALA A 202 -13.51 1.12 7.09
N GLN A 203 -12.97 2.34 7.14
CA GLN A 203 -12.56 2.99 8.39
C GLN A 203 -13.80 3.54 9.10
N ILE A 204 -14.04 3.10 10.33
CA ILE A 204 -15.15 3.51 11.18
C ILE A 204 -14.65 4.34 12.35
N SER A 205 -15.33 5.47 12.58
CA SER A 205 -15.12 6.39 13.70
C SER A 205 -16.45 6.74 14.33
N LYS A 206 -16.42 7.14 15.60
CA LYS A 206 -17.55 7.77 16.30
C LYS A 206 -18.05 9.06 15.64
N LYS A 207 -17.29 9.62 14.70
CA LYS A 207 -17.66 10.81 13.93
C LYS A 207 -18.49 10.48 12.69
N ASN A 208 -18.47 9.24 12.22
CA ASN A 208 -19.16 8.85 11.00
C ASN A 208 -20.67 8.73 11.23
N PRO A 209 -21.49 8.99 10.20
CA PRO A 209 -22.94 8.87 10.31
C PRO A 209 -23.38 7.40 10.43
N ASP A 210 -24.41 7.16 11.24
CA ASP A 210 -25.08 5.85 11.37
C ASP A 210 -25.43 5.22 10.02
N ARG A 211 -25.82 6.04 9.04
CA ARG A 211 -26.16 5.57 7.69
C ARG A 211 -24.99 4.84 7.03
N PHE A 212 -23.75 5.35 7.20
CA PHE A 212 -22.55 4.71 6.66
C PHE A 212 -22.27 3.38 7.35
N VAL A 213 -22.28 3.36 8.69
CA VAL A 213 -22.07 2.14 9.48
C VAL A 213 -23.10 1.06 9.10
N LYS A 214 -24.37 1.44 8.97
CA LYS A 214 -25.45 0.54 8.53
C LYS A 214 -25.28 0.08 7.08
N ARG A 215 -24.76 0.92 6.17
CA ARG A 215 -24.46 0.52 4.79
C ARG A 215 -23.34 -0.52 4.75
N VAL A 216 -22.24 -0.27 5.46
CA VAL A 216 -21.12 -1.22 5.60
C VAL A 216 -21.62 -2.57 6.12
N ALA A 217 -22.44 -2.57 7.19
CA ALA A 217 -23.02 -3.79 7.73
C ALA A 217 -23.92 -4.54 6.74
N ARG A 218 -24.62 -3.82 5.84
CA ARG A 218 -25.41 -4.46 4.77
C ARG A 218 -24.52 -5.16 3.74
N VAL A 219 -23.42 -4.54 3.33
CA VAL A 219 -22.45 -5.18 2.41
C VAL A 219 -21.84 -6.41 3.07
N VAL A 220 -21.39 -6.31 4.33
CA VAL A 220 -20.85 -7.47 5.07
C VAL A 220 -21.87 -8.62 5.17
N LYS A 221 -23.16 -8.29 5.31
CA LYS A 221 -24.25 -9.29 5.38
C LYS A 221 -24.37 -10.14 4.10
N THR A 222 -23.85 -9.71 2.95
CA THR A 222 -23.87 -10.54 1.74
C THR A 222 -23.01 -11.81 1.88
N GLY A 223 -22.12 -11.86 2.87
CA GLY A 223 -21.28 -13.01 3.16
C GLY A 223 -20.02 -13.08 2.30
N PHE A 224 -19.73 -12.04 1.51
CA PHE A 224 -18.55 -11.99 0.65
C PHE A 224 -17.23 -11.76 1.42
N GLY A 225 -17.30 -11.35 2.69
CA GLY A 225 -16.11 -11.09 3.53
C GLY A 225 -15.49 -9.71 3.34
N GLN A 226 -16.15 -8.82 2.60
CA GLN A 226 -15.76 -7.42 2.41
C GLN A 226 -16.92 -6.46 2.71
N PRO A 227 -16.65 -5.17 2.97
CA PRO A 227 -15.32 -4.63 3.26
C PRO A 227 -14.82 -5.08 4.64
N SER A 228 -13.50 -5.10 4.83
CA SER A 228 -12.93 -5.21 6.18
C SER A 228 -13.25 -3.95 6.99
N ILE A 229 -13.39 -4.08 8.31
CA ILE A 229 -13.80 -2.97 9.19
C ILE A 229 -12.66 -2.62 10.13
N PHE A 230 -12.21 -1.37 10.06
CA PHE A 230 -11.11 -0.88 10.89
C PHE A 230 -11.55 0.26 11.79
N ASN A 231 -11.03 0.29 13.01
CA ASN A 231 -11.26 1.38 13.94
C ASN A 231 -10.31 2.54 13.65
N THR A 232 -10.85 3.64 13.14
CA THR A 232 -10.09 4.86 12.79
C THR A 232 -9.33 5.42 13.98
N ASP A 233 -9.94 5.41 15.17
CA ASP A 233 -9.32 5.95 16.38
C ASP A 233 -8.12 5.08 16.80
N ALA A 234 -8.18 3.76 16.58
CA ALA A 234 -7.08 2.85 16.88
C ALA A 234 -5.90 3.03 15.91
N ILE A 235 -6.19 3.15 14.59
CA ILE A 235 -5.17 3.46 13.58
C ILE A 235 -4.43 4.75 13.94
N ILE A 236 -5.17 5.83 14.23
CA ILE A 236 -4.57 7.12 14.59
C ILE A 236 -3.70 6.97 15.85
N GLN A 237 -4.19 6.29 16.89
CA GLN A 237 -3.43 6.09 18.13
C GLN A 237 -2.14 5.30 17.92
N GLU A 238 -2.17 4.25 17.10
CA GLU A 238 -0.99 3.45 16.78
C GLU A 238 0.07 4.29 16.08
N LEU A 239 -0.32 5.04 15.05
CA LEU A 239 0.59 5.87 14.27
C LEU A 239 1.22 7.00 15.11
N LEU A 240 0.42 7.61 16.01
CA LEU A 240 0.94 8.60 16.95
C LEU A 240 1.96 8.00 17.92
N ARG A 241 1.73 6.76 18.42
CA ARG A 241 2.70 6.06 19.29
C ARG A 241 4.00 5.73 18.56
N GLN A 242 3.94 5.55 17.25
CA GLN A 242 5.10 5.37 16.39
C GLN A 242 5.80 6.71 16.05
N GLY A 243 5.33 7.84 16.57
CA GLY A 243 5.96 9.14 16.41
C GLY A 243 5.54 9.94 15.17
N LYS A 244 4.49 9.51 14.46
CA LYS A 244 3.95 10.23 13.30
C LYS A 244 3.17 11.46 13.74
N THR A 245 3.10 12.47 12.87
CA THR A 245 2.28 13.65 13.15
C THR A 245 0.79 13.31 13.17
N LEU A 246 -0.01 14.11 13.87
CA LEU A 246 -1.46 13.93 13.89
C LEU A 246 -2.10 14.11 12.49
N GLU A 247 -1.56 15.02 11.68
CA GLU A 247 -2.03 15.21 10.31
C GLU A 247 -1.82 13.93 9.49
N ASP A 248 -0.61 13.38 9.51
CA ASP A 248 -0.30 12.17 8.75
C ASP A 248 -1.07 10.96 9.28
N ALA A 249 -1.22 10.84 10.60
CA ALA A 249 -2.01 9.79 11.23
C ALA A 249 -3.50 9.85 10.84
N ARG A 250 -4.06 11.03 10.59
CA ARG A 250 -5.46 11.18 10.12
C ARG A 250 -5.63 10.92 8.63
N ARG A 251 -4.57 11.10 7.83
CA ARG A 251 -4.55 10.76 6.39
C ARG A 251 -4.30 9.28 6.12
N ALA A 252 -3.77 8.58 7.13
CA ALA A 252 -3.37 7.19 7.06
C ALA A 252 -4.54 6.19 6.98
N GLY A 253 -4.16 4.92 6.88
CA GLY A 253 -5.08 3.80 6.87
C GLY A 253 -4.32 2.49 7.04
N ALA A 254 -4.85 1.42 6.45
CA ALA A 254 -4.16 0.15 6.38
C ALA A 254 -3.82 -0.25 4.94
N SER A 255 -2.81 -1.07 4.79
CA SER A 255 -2.27 -1.59 3.54
C SER A 255 -2.21 -3.10 3.61
N GLY A 256 -2.28 -3.78 2.46
CA GLY A 256 -2.17 -5.24 2.42
C GLY A 256 -3.30 -5.92 3.19
N CYS A 257 -2.98 -6.50 4.34
CA CYS A 257 -3.94 -7.18 5.19
C CYS A 257 -4.49 -6.24 6.27
N VAL A 258 -3.63 -5.77 7.16
CA VAL A 258 -4.01 -5.02 8.38
C VAL A 258 -2.99 -3.97 8.81
N GLU A 259 -1.92 -3.79 8.04
CA GLU A 259 -0.75 -3.01 8.43
C GLU A 259 -1.04 -1.51 8.33
N THR A 260 -0.93 -0.80 9.45
CA THR A 260 -1.25 0.63 9.52
C THR A 260 -0.06 1.48 9.09
N GLY A 261 -0.29 2.44 8.19
CA GLY A 261 0.78 3.23 7.60
C GLY A 261 0.36 4.62 7.16
N ALA A 262 1.28 5.58 7.22
CA ALA A 262 1.08 6.93 6.71
C ALA A 262 1.24 6.94 5.18
N PHE A 263 0.12 6.87 4.46
CA PHE A 263 0.09 6.81 3.00
C PHE A 263 0.91 7.93 2.33
N GLY A 264 1.73 7.53 1.36
CA GLY A 264 2.61 8.40 0.60
C GLY A 264 3.75 9.03 1.40
N ARG A 265 4.01 8.60 2.64
CA ARG A 265 5.01 9.21 3.55
C ARG A 265 5.86 8.19 4.28
N GLU A 266 5.50 6.93 4.25
CA GLU A 266 6.12 5.91 5.07
C GLU A 266 6.61 4.75 4.23
N ALA A 267 7.85 4.34 4.51
CA ALA A 267 8.34 3.01 4.21
C ALA A 267 8.11 2.13 5.44
N TYR A 268 7.13 1.23 5.39
CA TYR A 268 6.88 0.25 6.44
C TYR A 268 7.23 -1.14 5.93
N ILE A 269 8.44 -1.60 6.26
CA ILE A 269 9.08 -2.78 5.67
C ILE A 269 8.80 -4.03 6.51
N LEU A 270 8.44 -5.12 5.84
CA LEU A 270 8.27 -6.46 6.41
C LEU A 270 9.27 -7.45 5.80
N THR A 271 10.14 -8.03 6.63
CA THR A 271 11.12 -9.05 6.22
C THR A 271 10.81 -10.40 6.85
N GLY A 272 9.58 -10.87 6.61
CA GLY A 272 9.05 -12.19 6.97
C GLY A 272 8.40 -12.29 8.35
N TYR A 273 7.93 -13.48 8.70
CA TYR A 273 7.12 -13.73 9.90
C TYR A 273 7.95 -14.21 11.10
N TYR A 274 7.37 -14.13 12.28
CA TYR A 274 7.88 -14.62 13.55
C TYR A 274 6.85 -15.56 14.15
N ASN A 275 7.20 -16.83 14.40
CA ASN A 275 6.22 -17.82 14.84
C ASN A 275 6.25 -17.97 16.36
N THR A 276 5.38 -17.24 17.06
CA THR A 276 5.30 -17.26 18.52
C THR A 276 5.02 -18.65 19.11
N PRO A 277 4.08 -19.46 18.56
CA PRO A 277 3.90 -20.85 19.00
C PRO A 277 5.16 -21.72 18.88
N LYS A 278 5.96 -21.55 17.83
CA LYS A 278 7.23 -22.28 17.67
C LYS A 278 8.23 -21.93 18.78
N VAL A 279 8.26 -20.67 19.20
CA VAL A 279 9.11 -20.22 20.32
C VAL A 279 8.69 -20.91 21.62
N LEU A 280 7.39 -21.07 21.85
CA LEU A 280 6.87 -21.81 22.99
C LEU A 280 7.27 -23.30 22.93
N GLU A 281 7.14 -23.94 21.76
CA GLU A 281 7.58 -25.33 21.58
C GLU A 281 9.07 -25.51 21.92
N LEU A 282 9.93 -24.58 21.44
CA LEU A 282 11.36 -24.59 21.78
C LEU A 282 11.58 -24.38 23.28
N THR A 283 10.79 -23.53 23.93
CA THR A 283 10.85 -23.32 25.39
C THR A 283 10.57 -24.62 26.15
N LEU A 284 9.51 -25.34 25.75
CA LEU A 284 9.09 -26.59 26.38
C LEU A 284 10.10 -27.73 26.17
N ASN A 285 10.87 -27.67 25.07
CA ASN A 285 11.87 -28.67 24.71
C ASN A 285 13.31 -28.20 24.96
N ASN A 286 13.52 -27.29 25.91
CA ASN A 286 14.83 -26.81 26.33
C ASN A 286 15.72 -26.33 25.15
N GLY A 287 15.11 -25.65 24.18
CA GLY A 287 15.73 -25.09 22.97
C GLY A 287 15.91 -26.06 21.80
N ILE A 288 15.47 -27.31 21.92
CA ILE A 288 15.58 -28.33 20.87
C ILE A 288 14.28 -28.38 20.07
N ASP A 289 14.39 -28.31 18.74
CA ASP A 289 13.27 -28.54 17.84
C ASP A 289 12.94 -30.03 17.78
N PRO A 290 11.77 -30.49 18.27
CA PRO A 290 11.43 -31.91 18.29
C PRO A 290 11.32 -32.51 16.88
N ARG A 291 11.04 -31.71 15.86
CA ARG A 291 10.92 -32.18 14.47
C ARG A 291 12.28 -32.54 13.87
N THR A 292 13.33 -31.78 14.19
CA THR A 292 14.66 -31.92 13.56
C THR A 292 15.74 -32.43 14.49
N GLY A 293 15.50 -32.45 15.80
CA GLY A 293 16.49 -32.76 16.83
C GLY A 293 17.57 -31.68 17.00
N LYS A 294 17.50 -30.58 16.25
CA LYS A 294 18.49 -29.51 16.30
C LYS A 294 18.18 -28.53 17.43
N ARG A 295 19.22 -28.02 18.09
CA ARG A 295 19.09 -26.90 19.02
C ARG A 295 18.93 -25.61 18.21
N LEU A 296 17.73 -25.02 18.24
CA LEU A 296 17.42 -23.75 17.56
C LEU A 296 17.28 -22.58 18.54
N GLY A 297 17.04 -22.87 19.83
CA GLY A 297 16.91 -21.87 20.89
C GLY A 297 17.88 -22.09 22.04
N LEU A 298 17.75 -21.24 23.06
CA LEU A 298 18.54 -21.30 24.28
C LEU A 298 18.25 -22.58 25.09
N ALA A 299 19.22 -23.03 25.89
CA ALA A 299 18.96 -24.05 26.91
C ALA A 299 18.33 -23.37 28.14
N THR A 300 17.00 -23.27 28.17
CA THR A 300 16.26 -22.57 29.24
C THR A 300 15.88 -23.45 30.43
N GLY A 301 16.31 -24.71 30.45
CA GLY A 301 15.96 -25.71 31.46
C GLY A 301 14.93 -26.71 30.93
N ASP A 302 14.85 -27.86 31.60
CA ASP A 302 13.81 -28.86 31.34
C ASP A 302 12.47 -28.36 31.87
N ALA A 303 11.49 -28.20 30.98
CA ALA A 303 10.19 -27.67 31.34
C ALA A 303 9.44 -28.53 32.36
N ALA A 304 9.72 -29.83 32.45
CA ALA A 304 9.14 -30.72 33.46
C ALA A 304 9.62 -30.39 34.89
N THR A 305 10.69 -29.61 35.02
CA THR A 305 11.27 -29.24 36.32
C THR A 305 10.70 -27.94 36.90
N PHE A 306 10.08 -27.09 36.07
CA PHE A 306 9.48 -25.83 36.51
C PHE A 306 8.35 -26.07 37.52
N LYS A 307 8.32 -25.29 38.59
CA LYS A 307 7.35 -25.41 39.69
C LYS A 307 6.23 -24.39 39.61
N THR A 308 6.43 -23.31 38.88
CA THR A 308 5.45 -22.23 38.73
C THR A 308 5.29 -21.81 37.28
N PHE A 309 4.17 -21.17 36.98
CA PHE A 309 3.96 -20.54 35.68
C PHE A 309 5.02 -19.46 35.41
N ASP A 310 5.40 -18.69 36.43
CA ASP A 310 6.39 -17.61 36.30
C ASP A 310 7.77 -18.13 35.85
N GLU A 311 8.18 -19.32 36.30
CA GLU A 311 9.41 -19.96 35.84
C GLU A 311 9.35 -20.33 34.35
N LEU A 312 8.23 -20.91 33.91
CA LEU A 312 7.99 -21.20 32.50
C LEU A 312 7.93 -19.91 31.66
N PHE A 313 7.23 -18.89 32.15
CA PHE A 313 7.08 -17.62 31.45
C PHE A 313 8.43 -16.91 31.32
N ALA A 314 9.26 -16.91 32.37
CA ALA A 314 10.62 -16.37 32.31
C ALA A 314 11.51 -17.15 31.33
N ALA A 315 11.36 -18.47 31.21
CA ALA A 315 12.04 -19.26 30.18
C ALA A 315 11.56 -18.88 28.77
N PHE A 316 10.25 -18.70 28.59
CA PHE A 316 9.65 -18.27 27.32
C PHE A 316 10.12 -16.87 26.92
N GLU A 317 10.12 -15.90 27.83
CA GLU A 317 10.64 -14.54 27.57
C GLU A 317 12.09 -14.56 27.08
N LYS A 318 12.95 -15.42 27.67
CA LYS A 318 14.33 -15.58 27.23
C LYS A 318 14.41 -16.12 25.80
N GLN A 319 13.57 -17.09 25.44
CA GLN A 319 13.51 -17.61 24.07
C GLN A 319 13.00 -16.56 23.09
N VAL A 320 11.95 -15.82 23.48
CA VAL A 320 11.40 -14.73 22.66
C VAL A 320 12.46 -13.69 22.35
N ARG A 321 13.17 -13.19 23.38
CA ARG A 321 14.25 -12.21 23.17
C ARG A 321 15.36 -12.76 22.27
N HIS A 322 15.81 -14.00 22.52
CA HIS A 322 16.86 -14.60 21.73
C HIS A 322 16.52 -14.71 20.23
N LEU A 323 15.31 -15.18 19.92
CA LEU A 323 14.86 -15.36 18.54
C LEU A 323 14.49 -14.03 17.88
N ALA A 324 13.97 -13.05 18.64
CA ALA A 324 13.77 -11.68 18.18
C ALA A 324 15.11 -11.02 17.81
N ASP A 325 16.17 -11.18 18.62
CA ASP A 325 17.50 -10.65 18.31
C ASP A 325 18.10 -11.28 17.04
N ILE A 326 17.84 -12.56 16.79
CA ILE A 326 18.21 -13.21 15.52
C ILE A 326 17.44 -12.60 14.35
N LYS A 327 16.12 -12.45 14.50
CA LYS A 327 15.23 -11.86 13.49
C LYS A 327 15.67 -10.44 13.13
N VAL A 328 15.86 -9.57 14.10
CA VAL A 328 16.28 -8.16 13.88
C VAL A 328 17.62 -8.09 13.15
N ARG A 329 18.60 -8.94 13.50
CA ARG A 329 19.86 -9.00 12.75
C ARG A 329 19.67 -9.43 11.30
N GLY A 330 18.78 -10.39 11.05
CA GLY A 330 18.40 -10.81 9.71
C GLY A 330 17.72 -9.69 8.91
N ASN A 331 16.76 -8.99 9.53
CA ASN A 331 16.08 -7.83 8.95
C ASN A 331 17.08 -6.77 8.50
N ASN A 332 17.98 -6.34 9.40
CA ASN A 332 19.00 -5.33 9.10
C ASN A 332 19.89 -5.72 7.91
N LEU A 333 20.23 -7.02 7.77
CA LEU A 333 21.01 -7.51 6.64
C LEU A 333 20.20 -7.43 5.33
N ILE A 334 18.94 -7.88 5.34
CA ILE A 334 18.05 -7.87 4.17
C ILE A 334 17.79 -6.44 3.73
N GLU A 335 17.40 -5.55 4.65
CA GLU A 335 17.14 -4.14 4.37
C GLU A 335 18.40 -3.45 3.81
N ARG A 336 19.59 -3.75 4.35
CA ARG A 336 20.85 -3.25 3.79
C ARG A 336 21.09 -3.73 2.35
N LEU A 337 20.79 -4.99 2.04
CA LEU A 337 20.89 -5.52 0.68
C LEU A 337 19.94 -4.79 -0.26
N PHE A 338 18.68 -4.58 0.14
CA PHE A 338 17.69 -3.85 -0.66
C PHE A 338 18.17 -2.42 -0.93
N SER A 339 18.58 -1.69 0.12
CA SER A 339 19.08 -0.30 0.00
C SER A 339 20.30 -0.12 -0.92
N THR A 340 21.07 -1.18 -1.19
CA THR A 340 22.33 -1.10 -1.96
C THR A 340 22.30 -1.83 -3.29
N ARG A 341 21.32 -2.72 -3.50
CA ARG A 341 21.26 -3.60 -4.68
C ARG A 341 19.96 -3.50 -5.45
N LEU A 342 18.89 -2.98 -4.84
CA LEU A 342 17.55 -2.94 -5.40
C LEU A 342 16.92 -1.55 -5.18
N PRO A 343 17.50 -0.48 -5.75
CA PRO A 343 16.87 0.83 -5.73
C PRO A 343 15.54 0.80 -6.49
N VAL A 344 14.60 1.64 -6.06
CA VAL A 344 13.23 1.74 -6.57
C VAL A 344 12.89 3.20 -6.90
N PRO A 345 13.61 3.82 -7.86
CA PRO A 345 13.46 5.24 -8.17
C PRO A 345 12.03 5.64 -8.52
N PHE A 346 11.24 4.79 -9.18
CA PHE A 346 9.85 5.06 -9.49
C PHE A 346 8.97 5.09 -8.23
N LEU A 347 9.06 4.08 -7.35
CA LEU A 347 8.36 4.11 -6.07
C LEU A 347 8.77 5.33 -5.24
N SER A 348 10.05 5.67 -5.24
CA SER A 348 10.59 6.82 -4.53
C SER A 348 10.01 8.17 -5.00
N LEU A 349 9.53 8.29 -6.25
CA LEU A 349 8.81 9.49 -6.72
C LEU A 349 7.50 9.73 -5.96
N LEU A 350 6.89 8.67 -5.46
CA LEU A 350 5.53 8.67 -4.94
C LEU A 350 5.48 8.83 -3.41
N ILE A 351 6.65 8.81 -2.76
CA ILE A 351 6.78 8.77 -1.31
C ILE A 351 7.54 10.01 -0.83
N ASP A 352 6.85 10.86 -0.08
CA ASP A 352 7.45 11.94 0.70
C ASP A 352 8.41 11.31 1.73
N ASP A 353 9.66 11.75 1.92
CA ASP A 353 10.35 12.92 1.38
C ASP A 353 11.55 12.48 0.49
N CYS A 354 11.40 11.39 -0.28
CA CYS A 354 12.49 10.78 -1.02
C CYS A 354 13.18 11.76 -1.98
N ILE A 355 12.40 12.51 -2.78
CA ILE A 355 12.93 13.56 -3.67
C ILE A 355 13.64 14.66 -2.88
N ALA A 356 13.05 15.13 -1.78
CA ALA A 356 13.63 16.22 -0.99
C ALA A 356 14.95 15.82 -0.32
N LYS A 357 15.12 14.54 0.03
CA LYS A 357 16.36 14.00 0.60
C LYS A 357 17.36 13.54 -0.47
N GLY A 358 16.92 13.36 -1.72
CA GLY A 358 17.67 12.69 -2.78
C GLY A 358 18.03 11.25 -2.41
N LYS A 359 17.12 10.53 -1.74
CA LYS A 359 17.37 9.16 -1.27
C LYS A 359 16.23 8.24 -1.68
N ASP A 360 16.62 7.02 -2.06
CA ASP A 360 15.70 5.95 -2.41
C ASP A 360 14.83 5.51 -1.21
N TYR A 361 13.63 5.00 -1.49
CA TYR A 361 12.70 4.43 -0.53
C TYR A 361 13.34 3.34 0.34
N HIS A 362 14.08 2.39 -0.24
CA HIS A 362 14.77 1.35 0.53
C HIS A 362 15.99 1.89 1.30
N ALA A 363 16.50 3.06 0.92
CA ALA A 363 17.66 3.71 1.55
C ALA A 363 17.29 4.76 2.61
N GLY A 364 16.03 4.78 3.07
CA GLY A 364 15.58 5.69 4.12
C GLY A 364 15.07 7.05 3.61
N GLY A 365 14.72 7.14 2.33
CA GLY A 365 14.20 8.36 1.71
C GLY A 365 12.85 8.81 2.28
N ALA A 366 11.97 7.87 2.62
CA ALA A 366 10.64 8.17 3.12
C ALA A 366 10.68 9.03 4.39
N ARG A 367 9.63 9.82 4.62
CA ARG A 367 9.51 10.69 5.80
C ARG A 367 9.57 9.86 7.09
N TYR A 368 8.83 8.75 7.09
CA TYR A 368 8.85 7.76 8.15
C TYR A 368 9.44 6.45 7.60
N ASN A 369 10.34 5.83 8.36
CA ASN A 369 10.93 4.53 8.01
C ASN A 369 10.73 3.61 9.20
N THR A 370 9.88 2.61 9.03
CA THR A 370 9.52 1.64 10.06
C THR A 370 9.82 0.23 9.56
N SER A 371 10.30 -0.62 10.46
CA SER A 371 10.48 -2.05 10.24
C SER A 371 9.69 -2.76 11.32
N TYR A 372 8.86 -3.72 10.95
CA TYR A 372 7.98 -4.43 11.89
C TYR A 372 8.18 -5.94 11.83
N ILE A 373 7.79 -6.60 12.92
CA ILE A 373 7.84 -8.05 13.07
C ILE A 373 6.40 -8.54 13.25
N GLN A 374 5.90 -9.25 12.25
CA GLN A 374 4.60 -9.91 12.30
C GLN A 374 4.75 -11.25 13.08
N GLY A 375 4.03 -11.40 14.20
CA GLY A 375 4.21 -12.47 15.20
C GLY A 375 3.22 -13.63 15.17
#